data_AF-A0A939MJS8-F1
#
_entry.id   AF-A0A939MJS8-F1
#
_cell.length_a   1.000
_cell.length_b   1.000
_cell.length_c   1.000
_cell.angle_alpha   90.00
_cell.angle_beta   90.00
_cell.angle_gamma   90.00
#
_symmetry.space_group_name_H-M   'P 1'
#
loop_
_entity.id
_entity.type
_entity.pdbx_description
1 polymer ?
#
loop_
_entity_poly.entity_id
_entity_poly.type
_entity_poly.pdbx_seq_one_letter_code
_entity_poly.pdbx_strand_id
1 'polypeptide(L)' 'MSKKQQHPLLRASMTWTVAGILVGAGLGGWLGSLAGTVGTGIGVGLAVGATLGFIIGVPRGED' A
#
# COMPACT_ATOMS: atom_id res chain seq x y z
N MET A 1 10.04 2.51 -31.73
CA MET A 1 9.39 1.69 -30.68
C MET A 1 9.66 2.35 -29.32
N SER A 2 8.60 2.75 -28.62
CA SER A 2 8.57 3.82 -27.62
C SER A 2 9.19 3.42 -26.25
N LYS A 3 10.30 4.04 -25.84
CA LYS A 3 10.97 3.86 -24.52
C LYS A 3 10.68 5.01 -23.53
N LYS A 4 9.48 5.61 -23.54
CA LYS A 4 9.15 6.76 -22.66
C LYS A 4 8.02 6.56 -21.65
N GLN A 5 7.33 5.42 -21.66
CA GLN A 5 6.15 5.21 -20.80
C GLN A 5 6.39 4.42 -19.50
N GLN A 6 7.62 3.93 -19.24
CA GLN A 6 7.88 3.13 -18.03
C GLN A 6 7.94 3.98 -16.74
N HIS A 7 8.33 5.25 -16.82
CA HIS A 7 8.53 6.11 -15.65
C HIS A 7 7.27 6.55 -14.88
N PRO A 8 6.14 6.93 -15.53
CA PRO A 8 4.93 7.35 -14.81
C PRO A 8 4.19 6.18 -14.16
N LEU A 9 4.19 4.99 -14.77
CA LEU A 9 3.50 3.81 -14.23
C LEU A 9 4.21 3.28 -12.98
N LEU A 10 5.54 3.22 -12.98
CA LEU A 10 6.32 2.87 -11.78
C LEU A 10 6.10 3.88 -10.65
N ARG A 11 6.05 5.17 -10.96
CA ARG A 11 5.76 6.22 -9.97
C ARG A 11 4.34 6.10 -9.41
N ALA A 12 3.35 5.84 -10.26
CA ALA A 12 1.96 5.66 -9.83
C ALA A 12 1.83 4.46 -8.90
N SER A 13 2.41 3.30 -9.27
CA SER A 13 2.39 2.10 -8.44
C SER A 13 3.15 2.29 -7.12
N MET A 14 4.29 3.01 -7.14
CA MET A 14 5.05 3.29 -5.93
C MET A 14 4.31 4.23 -4.97
N THR A 15 3.68 5.29 -5.49
CA THR A 15 2.86 6.21 -4.69
C THR A 15 1.68 5.49 -4.05
N TRP A 16 0.98 4.64 -4.80
CA TRP A 16 -0.15 3.87 -4.29
C TRP A 16 0.27 2.82 -3.26
N THR A 17 1.41 2.17 -3.47
CA THR A 17 1.99 1.23 -2.51
C THR A 17 2.32 1.94 -1.20
N VAL A 18 3.00 3.10 -1.25
CA VAL A 18 3.34 3.90 -0.06
C VAL A 18 2.08 4.40 0.64
N ALA A 19 1.07 4.86 -0.11
CA ALA A 19 -0.20 5.27 0.45
C ALA A 19 -0.91 4.11 1.18
N GLY A 20 -0.95 2.92 0.57
CA GLY A 20 -1.51 1.72 1.20
C GLY A 20 -0.77 1.31 2.46
N ILE A 21 0.57 1.37 2.47
CA ILE A 21 1.40 1.12 3.65
C ILE A 21 1.06 2.10 4.77
N LEU A 22 1.01 3.41 4.49
CA LEU A 22 0.72 4.43 5.49
C LEU A 22 -0.68 4.30 6.08
N VAL A 23 -1.68 4.06 5.22
CA VAL A 23 -3.07 3.84 5.65
C VAL A 23 -3.18 2.56 6.47
N GLY A 24 -2.57 1.48 6.01
CA GLY A 24 -2.56 0.19 6.70
C GLY A 24 -1.85 0.26 8.05
N ALA A 25 -0.69 0.92 8.14
CA ALA A 25 0.02 1.14 9.39
C ALA A 25 -0.80 1.97 10.38
N GLY A 26 -1.43 3.05 9.89
CA GLY A 26 -2.27 3.92 10.70
C GLY A 26 -3.49 3.20 11.27
N LEU A 27 -4.25 2.51 10.41
CA LEU A 27 -5.41 1.71 10.83
C LEU A 27 -5.01 0.52 11.70
N GLY A 28 -3.98 -0.21 11.32
CA GLY A 28 -3.50 -1.37 12.07
C GLY A 28 -2.94 -0.98 13.42
N GLY A 29 -2.20 0.13 13.51
CA GLY A 29 -1.72 0.66 14.78
C GLY A 29 -2.85 1.17 15.66
N TRP A 30 -3.86 1.81 15.09
CA TRP A 30 -5.03 2.27 15.84
C TRP A 30 -5.86 1.10 16.37
N LEU A 31 -6.17 0.11 15.53
CA LEU A 31 -6.88 -1.12 15.92
C LEU A 31 -6.06 -1.95 16.92
N GLY A 32 -4.74 -2.05 16.72
CA GLY A 32 -3.83 -2.69 17.65
C GLY A 32 -3.77 -1.98 19.00
N SER A 33 -3.87 -0.65 19.02
CA SER A 33 -3.95 0.14 20.25
C SER A 33 -5.24 -0.14 21.02
N LEU A 34 -6.37 -0.21 20.32
CA LEU A 34 -7.65 -0.58 20.94
C LEU A 34 -7.65 -2.01 21.50
N ALA A 35 -6.93 -2.93 20.87
CA ALA A 35 -6.82 -4.32 21.30
C ALA A 35 -5.69 -4.59 22.31
N GLY A 36 -4.90 -3.57 22.71
CA GLY A 36 -3.71 -3.76 23.54
C GLY A 36 -2.56 -4.50 22.84
N THR A 37 -2.67 -4.75 21.55
CA THR A 37 -1.72 -5.46 20.69
C THR A 37 -1.15 -4.54 19.61
N VAL A 38 -0.68 -3.35 20.00
CA VAL A 38 -0.19 -2.31 19.07
C VAL A 38 0.85 -2.87 18.10
N GLY A 39 1.82 -3.65 18.60
CA GLY A 39 2.88 -4.24 17.76
C GLY A 39 2.34 -5.18 16.68
N THR A 40 1.41 -6.06 17.04
CA THR A 40 0.76 -6.98 16.09
C THR A 40 -0.16 -6.23 15.12
N GLY A 41 -0.89 -5.23 15.61
CA GLY A 41 -1.76 -4.39 14.80
C GLY A 41 -1.00 -3.60 13.74
N ILE A 42 0.12 -2.96 14.10
CA ILE A 42 0.99 -2.27 13.14
C ILE A 42 1.57 -3.27 12.13
N GLY A 43 2.04 -4.44 12.59
CA GLY A 43 2.61 -5.46 11.70
C GLY A 43 1.61 -5.99 10.66
N VAL A 44 0.40 -6.35 11.11
CA VAL A 44 -0.68 -6.81 10.22
C VAL A 44 -1.17 -5.67 9.32
N GLY A 45 -1.31 -4.46 9.88
CA GLY A 45 -1.72 -3.28 9.14
C GLY A 45 -0.74 -2.91 8.03
N LEU A 46 0.57 -2.94 8.31
CA LEU A 46 1.61 -2.72 7.30
C LEU A 46 1.58 -3.79 6.21
N ALA A 47 1.45 -5.06 6.58
CA ALA A 47 1.40 -6.17 5.61
C ALA A 47 0.17 -6.04 4.70
N VAL A 48 -1.02 -5.87 5.28
CA VAL A 48 -2.28 -5.74 4.53
C VAL A 48 -2.30 -4.46 3.69
N GLY A 49 -1.84 -3.35 4.26
CA GLY A 49 -1.75 -2.05 3.57
C GLY A 49 -0.78 -2.08 2.40
N ALA A 50 0.37 -2.73 2.55
CA ALA A 50 1.31 -2.94 1.46
C ALA A 50 0.71 -3.79 0.34
N THR A 51 0.05 -4.91 0.69
CA THR A 51 -0.56 -5.81 -0.29
C THR A 51 -1.70 -5.11 -1.05
N LEU A 52 -2.63 -4.43 -0.35
CA LEU A 52 -3.72 -3.71 -0.99
C LEU A 52 -3.22 -2.49 -1.78
N GLY A 53 -2.25 -1.77 -1.23
CA GLY A 53 -1.61 -0.62 -1.88
C GLY A 53 -0.93 -1.01 -3.20
N PHE A 54 -0.29 -2.17 -3.21
CA PHE A 54 0.31 -2.73 -4.41
C PHE A 54 -0.76 -3.21 -5.40
N ILE A 55 -1.78 -3.97 -4.96
CA ILE A 55 -2.84 -4.51 -5.84
C ILE A 55 -3.64 -3.41 -6.54
N ILE A 56 -3.93 -2.32 -5.85
CA ILE A 56 -4.71 -1.20 -6.42
C ILE A 56 -3.78 -0.23 -7.18
N GLY A 57 -2.51 -0.14 -6.77
CA GLY A 57 -1.49 0.67 -7.45
C GLY A 57 -0.96 0.07 -8.74
N VAL A 58 -1.11 -1.23 -8.95
CA VAL A 58 -0.82 -1.87 -10.23
C VAL A 58 -1.83 -1.33 -11.24
N PRO A 59 -1.41 -0.63 -12.30
CA PRO A 59 -2.31 -0.19 -13.35
C PRO A 59 -2.99 -1.44 -13.92
N ARG A 60 -4.28 -1.58 -13.67
CA ARG A 60 -5.09 -2.57 -14.38
C ARG A 60 -5.09 -2.13 -15.83
N GLY A 61 -4.70 -3.02 -16.73
CA GLY A 61 -4.88 -2.78 -18.16
C GLY A 61 -6.36 -2.51 -18.37
N GLU A 62 -6.71 -1.24 -18.55
CA GLU A 62 -7.98 -0.84 -19.10
C GLU A 62 -7.81 -1.08 -20.60
N ASP A 63 -8.23 -2.28 -21.04
CA ASP A 63 -8.38 -2.66 -22.44
C ASP A 63 -9.68 -2.09 -23.01
#